data_AF-A0A8S4S3U6-F1
#
_entry.id   AF-A0A8S4S3U6-F1
#
_cell.length_a   1.000
_cell.length_b   1.000
_cell.length_c   1.000
_cell.angle_alpha   90.00
_cell.angle_beta   90.00
_cell.angle_gamma   90.00
#
_symmetry.space_group_name_H-M   'P 1'
#
loop_
_entity.id
_entity.type
_entity.pdbx_description
1 polymer ?
#
loop_
_entity_poly.entity_id
_entity_poly.type
_entity_poly.pdbx_seq_one_letter_code
_entity_poly.pdbx_strand_id
1 'polypeptide(L)'
;MYRGWLVMMMVSMVVADVVDVADVADVADVAMSWNCVCEPNDCEALEPSGCPGKGAVVWDACGCCRVCARTISEDCGGFSGTCEPGLICKEGFCKPEK
;
A
#
# COMPACT_ATOMS: atom_id res chain seq x y z
N MET A 1 -4.81 20.14 -48.24
CA MET A 1 -3.48 20.24 -47.59
C MET A 1 -3.66 19.97 -46.09
N TYR A 2 -4.02 18.74 -45.69
CA TYR A 2 -4.44 18.42 -44.30
C TYR A 2 -3.58 17.33 -43.64
N ARG A 3 -2.38 17.05 -44.18
CA ARG A 3 -1.52 15.96 -43.72
C ARG A 3 -0.67 16.30 -42.49
N GLY A 4 -0.64 17.57 -42.05
CA GLY A 4 0.04 17.97 -40.80
C GLY A 4 -0.83 17.85 -39.55
N TRP A 5 -2.14 18.05 -39.68
CA TRP A 5 -3.06 18.04 -38.54
C TRP A 5 -3.31 16.62 -38.00
N LEU A 6 -3.35 15.62 -38.89
CA LEU A 6 -3.43 14.21 -38.50
C LEU A 6 -2.19 13.75 -37.71
N VAL A 7 -0.99 14.17 -38.10
CA VAL A 7 0.25 13.77 -37.39
C VAL A 7 0.31 14.41 -35.99
N MET A 8 -0.15 15.65 -35.85
CA MET A 8 -0.21 16.34 -34.55
C MET A 8 -1.23 15.69 -33.60
N MET A 9 -2.39 15.24 -34.11
CA MET A 9 -3.35 14.45 -33.33
C MET A 9 -2.79 13.08 -32.92
N MET A 10 -2.07 12.38 -33.81
CA MET A 10 -1.44 11.09 -33.49
C MET A 10 -0.31 11.24 -32.45
N VAL A 11 0.47 12.32 -32.50
CA VAL A 11 1.52 12.61 -31.51
C VAL A 11 0.93 13.00 -30.14
N SER A 12 -0.21 13.69 -30.11
CA SER A 12 -0.94 13.97 -28.86
C SER A 12 -1.56 12.72 -28.23
N MET A 13 -1.92 11.70 -29.01
CA MET A 13 -2.39 10.42 -28.47
C MET A 13 -1.25 9.65 -27.80
N VAL A 14 -0.11 9.46 -28.48
CA VAL A 14 1.02 8.69 -27.90
C VAL A 14 1.60 9.26 -26.61
N VAL A 15 1.46 10.56 -26.32
CA VAL A 15 1.89 11.13 -25.01
C VAL A 15 0.85 10.97 -23.90
N ALA A 16 -0.43 10.75 -24.23
CA ALA A 16 -1.45 10.41 -23.25
C ALA A 16 -1.38 8.92 -22.87
N ASP A 17 -0.86 8.09 -23.76
CA ASP A 17 -0.81 6.63 -23.59
C ASP A 17 0.47 6.13 -22.88
N VAL A 18 1.57 6.90 -22.83
CA VAL A 18 2.77 6.54 -22.01
C VAL A 18 2.59 6.78 -20.51
N VAL A 19 1.40 7.22 -20.09
CA VAL A 19 0.98 7.09 -18.69
C VAL A 19 0.17 5.79 -18.60
N ASP A 20 0.86 4.66 -18.78
CA ASP A 20 0.34 3.33 -18.46
C ASP A 20 0.18 3.23 -16.94
N VAL A 21 -0.96 3.73 -16.44
CA VAL A 21 -1.44 3.54 -15.06
C VAL A 21 -2.17 2.19 -14.97
N ALA A 22 -1.63 1.15 -15.60
CA ALA A 22 -2.23 -0.19 -15.69
C ALA A 22 -1.54 -1.23 -14.79
N ASP A 23 -0.65 -0.79 -13.90
CA ASP A 23 -0.19 -1.57 -12.74
C ASP A 23 -0.52 -0.85 -11.42
N VAL A 24 -1.63 -0.09 -11.37
CA VAL A 24 -2.21 0.37 -10.10
C VAL A 24 -3.16 -0.71 -9.57
N ALA A 25 -2.59 -1.82 -9.14
CA ALA A 25 -3.32 -2.76 -8.29
C ALA A 25 -3.54 -2.09 -6.92
N ASP A 26 -4.71 -1.46 -6.80
CA ASP A 26 -5.31 -0.97 -5.57
C ASP A 26 -4.60 0.20 -4.89
N VAL A 27 -5.39 1.13 -4.38
CA VAL A 27 -4.99 2.37 -3.72
C VAL A 27 -4.26 2.09 -2.40
N ALA A 28 -2.98 1.75 -2.45
CA ALA A 28 -2.13 1.83 -1.26
C ALA A 28 -1.85 3.31 -0.96
N ASP A 29 -2.30 3.74 0.22
CA ASP A 29 -1.88 4.92 0.97
C ASP A 29 -0.55 5.49 0.46
N VAL A 30 -0.51 6.79 0.13
CA VAL A 30 0.64 7.52 -0.45
C VAL A 30 1.95 6.98 0.12
N ALA A 31 2.51 5.98 -0.57
CA ALA A 31 3.70 5.32 -0.13
C ALA A 31 4.79 6.35 -0.36
N MET A 32 5.22 6.96 0.74
CA MET A 32 6.47 7.67 0.78
C MET A 32 7.48 6.67 0.23
N SER A 33 7.99 6.94 -0.97
CA SER A 33 8.91 6.10 -1.74
C SER A 33 10.21 5.92 -0.97
N TRP A 34 10.16 5.16 0.11
CA TRP A 34 11.31 4.58 0.77
C TRP A 34 11.61 3.33 -0.04
N ASN A 35 12.87 3.18 -0.43
CA ASN A 35 13.36 2.13 -1.31
C ASN A 35 13.27 0.76 -0.61
N CYS A 36 12.05 0.25 -0.42
CA CYS A 36 11.81 -1.03 0.21
C CYS A 36 12.23 -2.13 -0.76
N VAL A 37 13.27 -2.88 -0.40
CA VAL A 37 13.62 -4.13 -1.08
C VAL A 37 12.69 -5.19 -0.53
N CYS A 38 11.82 -5.73 -1.39
CA CYS A 38 10.91 -6.82 -1.04
C CYS A 38 11.46 -8.14 -1.55
N GLU A 39 11.76 -9.07 -0.63
CA GLU A 39 12.13 -10.45 -0.96
C GLU A 39 11.04 -11.38 -0.38
N PRO A 40 10.08 -11.86 -1.20
CA PRO A 40 8.95 -12.63 -0.70
C PRO A 40 9.33 -13.97 -0.05
N ASN A 41 10.54 -14.48 -0.33
CA ASN A 41 11.06 -15.70 0.30
C ASN A 41 11.47 -15.50 1.76
N ASP A 42 11.74 -14.26 2.19
CA ASP A 42 12.07 -13.93 3.58
C ASP A 42 10.81 -13.67 4.44
N CYS A 43 9.63 -13.58 3.84
CA CYS A 43 8.39 -13.37 4.60
C CYS A 43 8.05 -14.60 5.45
N GLU A 44 7.80 -14.38 6.74
CA GLU A 44 7.39 -15.44 7.65
C GLU A 44 5.97 -15.93 7.33
N ALA A 45 5.80 -17.26 7.28
CA ALA A 45 4.50 -17.88 7.08
C ALA A 45 3.64 -17.71 8.34
N LEU A 46 2.81 -16.67 8.35
CA LEU A 46 1.94 -16.35 9.47
C LEU A 46 0.52 -16.91 9.26
N GLU A 47 0.06 -17.65 10.26
CA GLU A 47 -1.34 -18.06 10.39
C GLU A 47 -2.12 -17.01 11.21
N PRO A 48 -3.33 -16.62 10.80
CA PRO A 48 -4.12 -15.59 11.48
C PRO A 48 -4.44 -15.94 12.94
N SER A 49 -4.48 -17.23 13.30
CA SER A 49 -4.67 -17.70 14.67
C SER A 49 -3.48 -17.46 15.60
N GLY A 50 -2.30 -17.15 15.07
CA GLY A 50 -1.10 -16.84 15.85
C GLY A 50 -0.96 -15.37 16.22
N CYS A 51 -1.77 -14.49 15.65
CA CYS A 51 -1.66 -13.05 15.88
C CYS A 51 -2.43 -12.60 17.14
N PRO A 52 -1.90 -11.63 17.90
CA PRO A 52 -2.54 -11.11 19.11
C PRO A 52 -3.86 -10.37 18.79
N GLY A 53 -4.64 -10.11 19.83
CA GLY A 53 -5.92 -9.40 19.71
C GLY A 53 -6.96 -10.24 18.97
N LYS A 54 -7.42 -9.76 17.82
CA LYS A 54 -8.44 -10.42 16.99
C LYS A 54 -7.88 -11.40 15.95
N GLY A 55 -6.58 -11.67 15.96
CA GLY A 55 -5.96 -12.54 14.96
C GLY A 55 -5.94 -11.91 13.56
N ALA A 56 -5.86 -10.59 13.48
CA ALA A 56 -5.87 -9.87 12.23
C ALA A 56 -4.48 -9.82 11.60
N VAL A 57 -4.43 -10.05 10.29
CA VAL A 57 -3.21 -9.99 9.49
C VAL A 57 -3.35 -8.84 8.51
N VAL A 58 -2.34 -7.98 8.48
CA VAL A 58 -2.26 -6.80 7.61
C VAL A 58 -0.97 -6.86 6.80
N TRP A 59 -0.86 -5.99 5.80
CA TRP A 59 0.38 -5.81 5.09
C TRP A 59 1.34 -4.94 5.91
N ASP A 60 2.62 -5.27 5.81
CA ASP A 60 3.70 -4.41 6.31
C ASP A 60 3.64 -3.01 5.66
N ALA A 61 4.32 -2.02 6.24
CA ALA A 61 4.40 -0.65 5.70
C ALA A 61 4.89 -0.61 4.24
N CYS A 62 5.73 -1.57 3.83
CA CYS A 62 6.21 -1.71 2.46
C CYS A 62 5.26 -2.54 1.55
N GLY A 63 4.18 -3.11 2.06
CA GLY A 63 3.26 -3.94 1.28
C GLY A 63 3.80 -5.32 0.88
N CYS A 64 4.95 -5.74 1.42
CA CYS A 64 5.68 -6.93 0.97
C CYS A 64 5.24 -8.21 1.68
N CYS A 65 5.26 -8.19 3.01
CA CYS A 65 4.96 -9.34 3.84
C CYS A 65 3.63 -9.13 4.57
N ARG A 66 2.94 -10.25 4.81
CA ARG A 66 1.82 -10.27 5.75
C ARG A 66 2.37 -10.32 7.17
N VAL A 67 1.91 -9.40 8.02
CA VAL A 67 2.34 -9.28 9.42
C VAL A 67 1.11 -9.18 10.32
N CYS A 68 1.28 -9.47 11.60
CA CYS A 68 0.21 -9.29 12.57
C CYS A 68 -0.13 -7.81 12.73
N ALA A 69 -1.43 -7.51 12.76
CA ALA A 69 -1.89 -6.15 12.97
C ALA A 69 -1.62 -5.68 14.40
N ARG A 70 -1.37 -4.38 14.55
CA ARG A 70 -1.13 -3.75 15.84
C ARG A 70 -2.43 -3.62 16.64
N THR A 71 -2.33 -3.95 17.93
CA THR A 71 -3.42 -3.94 18.90
C THR A 71 -3.55 -2.59 19.58
N ILE A 72 -4.58 -2.41 20.41
CA ILE A 72 -4.81 -1.14 21.12
C ILE A 72 -3.57 -0.73 21.93
N SER A 73 -3.24 0.57 21.92
CA SER A 73 -2.07 1.15 22.58
C SER A 73 -0.68 0.72 22.08
N GLU A 74 -0.59 -0.07 20.99
CA GLU A 74 0.68 -0.23 20.27
C GLU A 74 0.98 0.96 19.36
N ASP A 75 2.27 1.20 19.14
CA ASP A 75 2.77 2.18 18.19
C ASP A 75 2.35 1.83 16.76
N CYS A 76 1.94 2.85 15.99
CA CYS A 76 1.46 2.70 14.62
C CYS A 76 1.87 3.87 13.73
N GLY A 77 1.84 3.62 12.41
CA GLY A 77 2.15 4.62 11.38
C GLY A 77 3.60 4.59 10.90
N GLY A 78 3.81 4.92 9.63
CA GLY A 78 5.12 4.83 8.98
C GLY A 78 5.68 3.41 9.08
N PHE A 79 6.80 3.25 9.79
CA PHE A 79 7.49 1.96 10.00
C PHE A 79 6.94 1.12 11.15
N SER A 80 6.10 1.70 12.01
CA SER A 80 5.53 0.98 13.14
C SER A 80 4.44 -0.02 12.73
N GLY A 81 3.96 0.09 11.48
CA GLY A 81 2.99 -0.80 10.86
C GLY A 81 1.54 -0.32 11.02
N THR A 82 0.61 -1.22 10.67
CA THR A 82 -0.82 -0.93 10.54
C THR A 82 -1.61 -1.53 11.71
N CYS A 83 -2.63 -0.81 12.18
CA CYS A 83 -3.53 -1.27 13.25
C CYS A 83 -4.49 -2.37 12.79
N GLU A 84 -5.02 -3.14 13.74
CA GLU A 84 -6.07 -4.13 13.48
C GLU A 84 -7.37 -3.50 12.93
N PRO A 85 -8.19 -4.26 12.18
CA PRO A 85 -9.48 -3.80 11.69
C PRO A 85 -10.40 -3.30 12.81
N GLY A 86 -10.87 -2.06 12.67
CA GLY A 86 -11.69 -1.36 13.66
C GLY A 86 -10.90 -0.52 14.67
N LEU A 87 -9.56 -0.47 14.54
CA LEU A 87 -8.72 0.53 15.17
C LEU A 87 -8.14 1.49 14.13
N ILE A 88 -7.98 2.75 14.52
CA ILE A 88 -7.36 3.80 13.72
C ILE A 88 -6.06 4.26 14.39
N CYS A 89 -5.04 4.52 13.59
CA CYS A 89 -3.80 5.09 14.07
C CYS A 89 -3.95 6.58 14.38
N LYS A 90 -3.82 6.98 15.65
CA LYS A 90 -3.99 8.39 16.06
C LYS A 90 -2.93 8.76 17.09
N GLU A 91 -2.19 9.84 16.80
CA GLU A 91 -1.06 10.31 17.62
C GLU A 91 0.05 9.25 17.77
N GLY A 92 0.19 8.37 16.77
CA GLY A 92 1.20 7.30 16.77
C GLY A 92 0.79 6.04 17.53
N PHE A 93 -0.45 5.93 18.03
CA PHE A 93 -0.95 4.74 18.72
C PHE A 93 -2.30 4.27 18.18
N CYS A 94 -2.55 2.96 18.23
CA CYS A 94 -3.83 2.40 17.80
C CYS A 94 -4.94 2.71 18.81
N LYS A 95 -6.02 3.34 18.33
CA LYS A 95 -7.22 3.71 19.11
C LYS A 95 -8.49 3.16 18.44
N PRO A 96 -9.55 2.87 19.21
CA PRO A 96 -10.82 2.43 18.63
C PRO A 96 -11.46 3.51 17.75
N GLU A 97 -12.03 3.12 16.62
CA GLU A 97 -12.67 4.01 15.62
C GLU A 97 -14.04 4.59 16.07
N LYS A 98 -14.35 4.55 17.37
CA LYS A 98 -15.67 4.97 17.89
C LYS A 98 -15.88 6.48 17.91
#